data_AF-A0A1A9S629-F1
#
_entry.id   AF-A0A1A9S629-F1
#
_cell.length_a   1.000
_cell.length_b   1.000
_cell.length_c   1.000
_cell.angle_alpha   90.00
_cell.angle_beta   90.00
_cell.angle_gamma   90.00
#
_symmetry.space_group_name_H-M   'P 1'
#
loop_
_entity.id
_entity.type
_entity.pdbx_description
1 polymer ?
#
loop_
_entity_poly.entity_id
_entity_poly.type
_entity_poly.pdbx_seq_one_letter_code
_entity_poly.pdbx_strand_id
1 'polypeptide(L)'
;MRTQLVTLKLGFKVNEQRLKDVVLREPTVADYIAAEVNAPVYRQYAFKVALISRLIEKLEGFDGEVTMGMMKELKPVDVARLSDALTQLEEGDEGEE
;
A
#
# COMPACT_ATOMS: atom_id res chain seq x y z
N MET A 1 5.04 15.58 0.61
CA MET A 1 4.95 14.12 0.73
C MET A 1 5.42 13.53 -0.57
N ARG A 2 6.37 12.59 -0.53
CA ARG A 2 6.80 11.87 -1.72
C ARG A 2 5.76 10.80 -2.08
N THR A 3 5.63 10.54 -3.38
CA THR A 3 4.74 9.50 -3.91
C THR A 3 5.50 8.66 -4.94
N GLN A 4 5.15 7.39 -5.03
CA GLN A 4 5.72 6.47 -6.01
C GLN A 4 4.60 5.73 -6.75
N LEU A 5 4.75 5.63 -8.07
CA LEU A 5 3.91 4.76 -8.88
C LEU A 5 4.41 3.32 -8.76
N VAL A 6 3.52 2.41 -8.36
CA VAL A 6 3.79 0.98 -8.20
C VAL A 6 2.86 0.21 -9.12
N THR A 7 3.44 -0.48 -10.10
CA THR A 7 2.70 -1.41 -10.96
C THR A 7 2.69 -2.81 -10.34
N LEU A 8 1.51 -3.25 -9.94
CA LEU A 8 1.24 -4.58 -9.39
C LEU A 8 1.33 -5.67 -10.48
N LYS A 9 1.67 -6.89 -10.09
CA LYS A 9 1.76 -8.03 -11.00
C LYS A 9 0.36 -8.51 -11.41
N LEU A 10 -0.52 -8.75 -10.43
CA LEU A 10 -1.89 -9.23 -10.66
C LEU A 10 -2.94 -8.13 -10.45
N GLY A 11 -2.71 -7.25 -9.48
CA GLY A 11 -3.52 -6.06 -9.26
C GLY A 11 -4.81 -6.32 -8.47
N PHE A 12 -5.49 -5.23 -8.14
CA PHE A 12 -6.80 -5.24 -7.50
C PHE A 12 -7.87 -5.68 -8.49
N LYS A 13 -8.76 -6.57 -8.05
CA LYS A 13 -9.99 -6.88 -8.79
C LYS A 13 -11.06 -5.89 -8.38
N VAL A 14 -11.42 -4.98 -9.28
CA VAL A 14 -12.51 -4.03 -9.11
C VAL A 14 -13.52 -4.29 -10.22
N ASN A 15 -14.73 -4.68 -9.84
CA ASN A 15 -15.73 -5.20 -10.79
C ASN A 15 -15.15 -6.36 -11.64
N GLU A 16 -15.13 -6.21 -12.96
CA GLU A 16 -14.58 -7.20 -13.91
C GLU A 16 -13.16 -6.88 -14.37
N GLN A 17 -12.56 -5.81 -13.85
CA GLN A 17 -11.24 -5.32 -14.28
C GLN A 17 -10.16 -5.60 -13.24
N ARG A 18 -8.92 -5.72 -13.72
CA ARG A 18 -7.71 -5.81 -12.89
C ARG A 18 -6.95 -4.50 -13.00
N LEU A 19 -6.98 -3.72 -11.93
CA LEU A 19 -6.30 -2.44 -11.82
C LEU A 19 -4.95 -2.66 -11.14
N LYS A 20 -3.87 -2.22 -11.79
CA LYS A 20 -2.51 -2.59 -11.40
C LYS A 20 -1.68 -1.41 -10.94
N ASP A 21 -1.99 -0.21 -11.41
CA ASP A 21 -1.17 0.96 -11.15
C ASP A 21 -1.68 1.69 -9.92
N VAL A 22 -0.81 1.78 -8.92
CA VAL A 22 -1.12 2.29 -7.58
C VAL A 22 -0.16 3.44 -7.30
N VAL A 23 -0.68 4.58 -6.86
CA VAL A 23 0.12 5.67 -6.31
C VAL A 23 0.18 5.48 -4.81
N LEU A 24 1.38 5.18 -4.30
CA LEU A 24 1.67 5.01 -2.89
C LEU A 24 2.39 6.26 -2.38
N ARG A 25 1.94 6.83 -1.26
CA ARG A 25 2.63 7.94 -0.60
C ARG A 25 3.50 7.48 0.55
N GLU A 26 4.46 8.32 0.91
CA GLU A 26 5.25 8.21 2.13
C GLU A 26 4.34 8.13 3.38
N PRO A 27 4.68 7.27 4.36
CA PRO A 27 3.95 7.18 5.62
C PRO A 27 4.25 8.35 6.55
N THR A 28 3.26 8.72 7.35
CA THR A 28 3.44 9.59 8.52
C THR A 28 3.24 8.82 9.81
N VAL A 29 3.72 9.36 10.93
CA VAL A 29 3.44 8.80 12.27
C VAL A 29 1.93 8.66 12.53
N ALA A 30 1.10 9.57 12.01
CA ALA A 30 -0.34 9.48 12.13
C ALA A 30 -0.92 8.24 11.41
N ASP A 31 -0.32 7.81 10.31
CA ASP A 31 -0.73 6.61 9.58
C ASP A 31 -0.41 5.34 10.36
N TYR A 32 0.76 5.30 11.00
CA TYR A 32 1.15 4.21 11.90
C TYR A 32 0.14 4.04 13.03
N ILE A 33 -0.18 5.12 13.74
CA ILE A 33 -1.17 5.12 14.83
C ILE A 33 -2.55 4.67 14.31
N ALA A 34 -2.99 5.19 13.17
CA ALA A 34 -4.29 4.86 12.62
C ALA A 34 -4.36 3.42 12.03
N ALA A 35 -3.23 2.84 11.63
CA ALA A 35 -3.16 1.44 11.22
C ALA A 35 -3.37 0.48 12.41
N GLU A 36 -2.95 0.85 13.62
CA GLU A 36 -3.13 0.03 14.83
C GLU A 36 -4.61 -0.24 15.15
N VAL A 37 -5.50 0.70 14.79
CA VAL A 37 -6.95 0.55 14.94
C VAL A 37 -7.49 -0.62 14.12
N ASN A 38 -6.90 -0.89 12.94
CA ASN A 38 -7.32 -1.97 12.05
C ASN A 38 -6.65 -3.30 12.39
N ALA A 39 -5.39 -3.27 12.79
CA ALA A 39 -4.63 -4.44 13.18
C ALA A 39 -3.56 -4.06 14.20
N PRO A 40 -3.48 -4.70 15.38
CA PRO A 40 -2.42 -4.42 16.34
C PRO A 40 -1.03 -4.73 15.78
N VAL A 41 0.00 -3.99 16.21
CA VAL A 41 1.39 -4.11 15.74
C VAL A 41 1.96 -5.53 15.89
N TYR A 42 1.57 -6.26 16.94
CA TYR A 42 2.03 -7.65 17.15
C TYR A 42 1.54 -8.62 16.07
N ARG A 43 0.51 -8.24 15.29
CA ARG A 43 0.10 -8.93 14.06
C ARG A 43 0.79 -8.29 12.86
N GLN A 44 2.11 -8.39 12.82
CA GLN A 44 2.98 -7.63 11.90
C GLN A 44 2.51 -7.62 10.44
N TYR A 45 2.10 -8.76 9.90
CA TYR A 45 1.62 -8.83 8.51
C TYR A 45 0.30 -8.06 8.32
N ALA A 46 -0.67 -8.24 9.23
CA ALA A 46 -1.96 -7.54 9.16
C ALA A 46 -1.79 -6.03 9.39
N PHE A 47 -0.92 -5.64 10.31
CA PHE A 47 -0.56 -4.23 10.54
C PHE A 47 0.06 -3.61 9.29
N LYS A 48 1.02 -4.29 8.66
CA LYS A 48 1.65 -3.81 7.42
C LYS A 48 0.63 -3.61 6.30
N VAL A 49 -0.27 -4.58 6.09
CA VAL A 49 -1.33 -4.47 5.09
C VAL A 49 -2.29 -3.32 5.42
N ALA A 50 -2.63 -3.14 6.70
CA ALA A 50 -3.44 -2.02 7.17
C ALA A 50 -2.76 -0.67 6.92
N LEU A 51 -1.47 -0.54 7.22
CA LEU A 51 -0.69 0.64 6.93
C LEU A 51 -0.70 0.94 5.43
N ILE A 52 -0.25 -0.01 4.59
CA ILE A 52 -0.19 0.15 3.13
C ILE A 52 -1.54 0.59 2.56
N SER A 53 -2.66 0.03 3.03
CA SER A 53 -4.00 0.41 2.55
C SER A 53 -4.29 1.91 2.70
N ARG A 54 -3.77 2.55 3.76
CA ARG A 54 -3.95 3.98 4.05
C ARG A 54 -3.00 4.88 3.27
N LEU A 55 -1.91 4.30 2.79
CA LEU A 55 -0.88 4.99 2.02
C LEU A 55 -1.16 4.97 0.52
N ILE A 56 -2.17 4.22 0.07
CA ILE A 56 -2.60 4.26 -1.32
C ILE A 56 -3.41 5.55 -1.52
N GLU A 57 -2.84 6.51 -2.25
CA GLU A 57 -3.53 7.74 -2.62
C GLU A 57 -4.46 7.54 -3.81
N LYS A 58 -4.04 6.70 -4.76
CA LYS A 58 -4.78 6.46 -5.99
C LYS A 58 -4.59 5.04 -6.50
N LEU A 59 -5.68 4.47 -7.01
CA LEU A 59 -5.67 3.29 -7.85
C LEU A 59 -6.16 3.72 -9.24
N GLU A 60 -5.29 3.67 -10.24
CA GLU A 60 -5.64 4.15 -11.59
C GLU A 60 -6.83 3.35 -12.15
N GLY A 61 -7.87 4.07 -12.58
CA GLY A 61 -9.13 3.47 -13.04
C GLY A 61 -10.15 3.17 -11.93
N PHE A 62 -9.93 3.66 -10.69
CA PHE A 62 -10.88 3.54 -9.58
C PHE A 62 -11.07 4.87 -8.86
N ASP A 63 -12.32 5.36 -8.86
CA ASP A 63 -12.71 6.62 -8.21
C ASP A 63 -13.19 6.38 -6.77
N GLY A 64 -12.34 5.80 -5.93
CA GLY A 64 -12.64 5.50 -4.54
C GLY A 64 -11.42 5.15 -3.70
N GLU A 65 -11.62 5.00 -2.39
CA GLU A 65 -10.55 4.62 -1.46
C GLU A 65 -10.30 3.11 -1.48
N VAL A 66 -9.02 2.71 -1.45
CA VAL A 66 -8.66 1.30 -1.31
C VAL A 66 -8.94 0.85 0.12
N THR A 67 -9.89 -0.07 0.26
CA THR A 67 -10.29 -0.58 1.58
C THR A 67 -9.47 -1.82 1.99
N MET A 68 -9.45 -2.10 3.30
CA MET A 68 -8.89 -3.36 3.81
C MET A 68 -9.56 -4.62 3.23
N GLY A 69 -10.82 -4.53 2.80
CA GLY A 69 -11.48 -5.62 2.08
C GLY A 69 -10.82 -5.91 0.74
N MET A 70 -10.52 -4.86 -0.03
CA MET A 70 -9.81 -4.98 -1.32
C MET A 70 -8.39 -5.51 -1.14
N MET A 71 -7.69 -5.08 -0.09
CA MET A 71 -6.33 -5.54 0.21
C MET A 71 -6.26 -7.04 0.50
N LYS A 72 -7.29 -7.62 1.14
CA LYS A 72 -7.34 -9.07 1.46
C LYS A 72 -7.44 -9.94 0.20
N GLU A 73 -7.92 -9.40 -0.90
CA GLU A 73 -8.04 -10.11 -2.18
C GLU A 73 -6.73 -10.07 -2.99
N LEU A 74 -5.78 -9.22 -2.63
CA LEU A 74 -4.46 -9.19 -3.26
C LEU A 74 -3.69 -10.47 -2.99
N LYS A 75 -2.88 -10.87 -3.98
CA LYS A 75 -1.96 -11.98 -3.81
C LYS A 75 -0.69 -11.50 -3.09
N PRO A 76 0.00 -12.40 -2.37
CA PRO A 76 1.22 -12.04 -1.64
C PRO A 76 2.29 -11.34 -2.49
N VAL A 77 2.38 -11.68 -3.78
CA VAL A 77 3.33 -11.04 -4.71
C VAL A 77 3.07 -9.55 -4.92
N ASP A 78 1.80 -9.12 -4.88
CA ASP A 78 1.45 -7.71 -5.02
C ASP A 78 1.66 -6.97 -3.70
N VAL A 79 1.35 -7.61 -2.57
CA VAL A 79 1.64 -7.07 -1.23
C VAL A 79 3.15 -6.90 -1.00
N ALA A 80 3.97 -7.83 -1.49
CA ALA A 80 5.43 -7.72 -1.45
C ALA A 80 5.91 -6.48 -2.23
N ARG A 81 5.42 -6.27 -3.45
CA ARG A 81 5.77 -5.07 -4.25
C ARG A 81 5.41 -3.76 -3.56
N LEU A 82 4.21 -3.69 -2.96
CA LEU A 82 3.81 -2.52 -2.19
C LEU A 82 4.67 -2.33 -0.94
N SER A 83 5.11 -3.42 -0.31
CA SER A 83 6.00 -3.38 0.85
C SER A 83 7.40 -2.87 0.44
N ASP A 84 7.93 -3.33 -0.69
CA ASP A 84 9.22 -2.90 -1.20
C ASP A 84 9.21 -1.40 -1.56
N ALA A 85 8.13 -0.94 -2.20
CA ALA A 85 7.93 0.48 -2.48
C ALA A 85 7.78 1.32 -1.21
N LEU A 86 7.11 0.80 -0.18
CA LEU A 86 7.05 1.47 1.12
C LEU A 86 8.45 1.62 1.74
N THR A 87 9.26 0.56 1.75
CA THR A 87 10.65 0.63 2.23
C THR A 87 11.44 1.71 1.47
N GLN A 88 11.35 1.76 0.14
CA GLN A 88 12.01 2.78 -0.68
C GLN A 88 11.54 4.21 -0.35
N LEU A 89 10.25 4.37 -0.06
CA LEU A 89 9.70 5.65 0.36
C LEU A 89 10.20 6.09 1.74
N GLU A 90 10.46 5.14 2.64
CA GLU A 90 10.97 5.38 4.00
C GLU A 90 12.49 5.60 4.07
N GLU A 91 13.27 4.88 3.28
CA GLU A 91 14.73 4.99 3.21
C GLU A 91 15.21 6.31 2.58
N GLY A 92 14.30 7.14 2.05
CA GLY A 92 14.69 8.41 1.45
C GLY A 92 15.51 8.20 0.18
N ASP A 93 16.38 9.16 -0.15
CA ASP A 93 17.35 9.07 -1.26
C ASP A 93 18.75 8.69 -0.71
N GLU A 94 18.82 7.94 0.40
CA GLU A 94 20.08 7.55 1.06
C GLU A 94 20.83 6.40 0.32
N GLY A 95 20.63 6.30 -1.00
CA GLY A 95 21.11 5.20 -1.85
C GLY A 95 22.02 5.60 -3.01
N GLU A 96 22.47 6.85 -3.10
CA GLU A 96 23.50 7.30 -4.06
C GLU A 96 24.52 8.23 -3.38
N GLU A 97 25.56 7.64 -2.76
CA GLU A 97 26.92 8.23 -2.67
C GLU A 97 27.91 7.39 -3.47
#